data_AF-A0AA95K917-F1
#
_entry.id   AF-A0AA95K917-F1
#
_cell.length_a   1.000
_cell.length_b   1.000
_cell.length_c   1.000
_cell.angle_alpha   90.00
_cell.angle_beta   90.00
_cell.angle_gamma   90.00
#
_symmetry.space_group_name_H-M   'P 1'
#
loop_
_entity.id
_entity.type
_entity.pdbx_description
1 polymer ?
#
loop_
_entity_poly.entity_id
_entity_poly.type
_entity_poly.pdbx_seq_one_letter_code
_entity_poly.pdbx_strand_id
1 'polypeptide(L)'
;MLCMLDHYDSRFFLGLGACRQATENWSAALETYSFATFLDVNDPRFPFHAAECLMQLSDFDGAQCGFESARLLATDKPEYEDIVLQAETMLEVINIKREQQNERNHH
;
A
#
# COMPACT_ATOMS: atom_id res chain seq x y z
N MET A 1 -17.90 -28.24 8.84
CA MET A 1 -16.49 -28.64 9.02
C MET A 1 -15.81 -28.35 7.69
N LEU A 2 -14.94 -27.35 7.45
CA LEU A 2 -14.22 -26.38 8.27
C LEU A 2 -14.58 -24.95 7.79
N CYS A 3 -15.43 -24.24 8.52
CA CYS A 3 -15.49 -22.78 8.46
C CYS A 3 -14.81 -22.26 9.72
N MET A 4 -13.59 -22.75 9.99
CA MET A 4 -12.74 -22.21 11.04
C MET A 4 -12.20 -20.88 10.53
N LEU A 5 -13.07 -19.89 10.68
CA LEU A 5 -12.73 -18.56 11.14
C LEU A 5 -11.23 -18.34 11.38
N ASP A 6 -10.61 -17.68 10.42
CA ASP A 6 -9.31 -17.05 10.58
C ASP A 6 -9.54 -15.70 11.27
N HIS A 7 -9.54 -15.70 12.61
CA HIS A 7 -9.97 -14.60 13.48
C HIS A 7 -8.85 -13.60 13.83
N TYR A 8 -7.77 -13.52 13.05
CA TYR A 8 -6.76 -12.47 13.26
C TYR A 8 -6.92 -11.39 12.20
N ASP A 9 -7.45 -10.26 12.64
CA ASP A 9 -8.29 -9.40 11.84
C ASP A 9 -7.55 -8.27 11.14
N SER A 10 -6.51 -8.63 10.39
CA SER A 10 -5.87 -7.73 9.43
C SER A 10 -6.87 -7.22 8.38
N ARG A 11 -7.87 -8.03 8.05
CA ARG A 11 -8.95 -7.72 7.11
C ARG A 11 -9.87 -6.61 7.58
N PHE A 12 -10.14 -6.43 8.88
CA PHE A 12 -10.90 -5.27 9.34
C PHE A 12 -10.13 -3.96 9.12
N PHE A 13 -8.81 -3.96 9.33
CA PHE A 13 -8.01 -2.77 9.03
C PHE A 13 -7.92 -2.51 7.52
N LEU A 14 -7.86 -3.58 6.71
CA LEU A 14 -7.99 -3.48 5.25
C LEU A 14 -9.35 -2.91 4.83
N GLY A 15 -10.45 -3.42 5.35
CA GLY A 15 -11.79 -2.94 5.06
C GLY A 15 -12.05 -1.52 5.56
N LEU A 16 -11.54 -1.17 6.75
CA LEU A 16 -11.64 0.18 7.31
C LEU A 16 -10.83 1.18 6.50
N GLY A 17 -9.60 0.81 6.13
CA GLY A 17 -8.75 1.62 5.24
C GLY A 17 -9.39 1.81 3.87
N ALA A 18 -9.95 0.76 3.27
CA ALA A 18 -10.64 0.82 1.98
C ALA A 18 -11.89 1.70 2.04
N CYS A 19 -12.67 1.65 3.12
CA CYS A 19 -13.79 2.56 3.34
C CYS A 19 -13.31 4.02 3.44
N ARG A 20 -12.18 4.28 4.13
CA ARG A 20 -11.61 5.62 4.25
C ARG A 20 -11.07 6.14 2.91
N GLN A 21 -10.43 5.28 2.12
CA GLN A 21 -10.05 5.56 0.73
C GLN A 21 -11.28 5.91 -0.13
N ALA A 22 -12.39 5.18 0.03
CA ALA A 22 -13.65 5.47 -0.66
C ALA A 22 -14.31 6.80 -0.22
N THR A 23 -13.95 7.32 0.97
CA THR A 23 -14.37 8.65 1.44
C THR A 23 -13.34 9.76 1.15
N GLU A 24 -12.32 9.48 0.32
CA GLU A 24 -11.21 10.38 -0.04
C GLU A 24 -10.40 10.90 1.17
N ASN A 25 -10.48 10.22 2.31
CA ASN A 25 -9.78 10.62 3.53
C ASN A 25 -8.43 9.92 3.63
N TRP A 26 -7.54 10.25 2.69
CA TRP A 26 -6.28 9.54 2.45
C TRP A 26 -5.31 9.58 3.62
N SER A 27 -5.27 10.69 4.38
CA SER A 27 -4.42 10.82 5.57
C SER A 27 -4.86 9.88 6.69
N ALA A 28 -6.17 9.83 6.97
CA ALA A 28 -6.73 8.93 7.97
C ALA A 28 -6.64 7.46 7.56
N ALA A 29 -6.70 7.17 6.25
CA ALA A 29 -6.47 5.82 5.72
C ALA A 29 -5.01 5.40 5.91
N LEU A 30 -4.05 6.29 5.57
CA LEU A 30 -2.62 6.07 5.78
C LEU A 30 -2.30 5.75 7.23
N GLU A 31 -2.77 6.54 8.20
CA GLU A 31 -2.54 6.26 9.62
C GLU A 31 -3.07 4.88 10.04
N THR A 32 -4.22 4.48 9.49
CA THR A 32 -4.83 3.17 9.79
C THR A 32 -3.96 2.04 9.27
N TYR A 33 -3.49 2.15 8.02
CA TYR A 33 -2.63 1.14 7.41
C TYR A 33 -1.26 1.10 8.07
N SER A 34 -0.65 2.25 8.37
CA SER A 34 0.61 2.32 9.09
C SER A 34 0.50 1.68 10.48
N PHE A 35 -0.58 1.93 11.21
CA PHE A 35 -0.83 1.28 12.49
C PHE A 35 -1.00 -0.24 12.32
N ALA A 36 -1.72 -0.68 11.30
CA ALA A 36 -1.93 -2.10 11.03
C ALA A 36 -0.63 -2.84 10.66
N THR A 37 0.30 -2.20 9.96
CA THR A 37 1.65 -2.74 9.72
C THR A 37 2.41 -3.01 11.02
N PHE A 38 2.21 -2.21 12.08
CA PHE A 38 2.80 -2.51 13.39
C PHE A 38 2.16 -3.71 14.09
N LEU A 39 0.89 -4.01 13.79
CA LEU A 39 0.19 -5.15 14.37
C LEU A 39 0.58 -6.47 13.68
N ASP A 40 0.79 -6.42 12.36
CA ASP A 40 1.30 -7.55 11.59
C ASP A 40 2.27 -7.06 10.50
N VAL A 41 3.55 -7.06 10.86
CA VAL A 41 4.65 -6.59 10.01
C VAL A 41 4.94 -7.52 8.82
N ASN A 42 4.40 -8.73 8.84
CA ASN A 42 4.66 -9.74 7.81
C ASN A 42 3.64 -9.71 6.68
N ASP A 43 2.55 -8.95 6.83
CA ASP A 43 1.50 -8.83 5.83
C ASP A 43 1.83 -7.70 4.84
N PRO A 44 2.14 -8.03 3.57
CA PRO A 44 2.52 -7.05 2.56
C PRO A 44 1.38 -6.13 2.14
N ARG A 45 0.11 -6.47 2.44
CA ARG A 45 -1.06 -5.69 2.03
C ARG A 45 -1.11 -4.32 2.72
N PHE A 46 -0.66 -4.22 3.97
CA PHE A 46 -0.68 -2.95 4.70
C PHE A 46 0.26 -1.90 4.11
N PRO A 47 1.57 -2.17 3.92
CA PRO A 47 2.45 -1.21 3.27
C PRO A 47 2.03 -0.93 1.82
N PHE A 48 1.42 -1.90 1.12
CA PHE A 48 0.88 -1.71 -0.22
C PHE A 48 -0.24 -0.65 -0.25
N HIS A 49 -1.28 -0.81 0.56
CA HIS A 49 -2.39 0.15 0.58
C HIS A 49 -2.03 1.50 1.23
N ALA A 50 -1.07 1.51 2.17
CA ALA A 50 -0.48 2.75 2.67
C ALA A 50 0.19 3.55 1.54
N ALA A 51 0.93 2.87 0.66
CA ALA A 51 1.59 3.48 -0.49
C ALA A 51 0.58 4.05 -1.50
N GLU A 52 -0.55 3.36 -1.74
CA GLU A 52 -1.64 3.90 -2.56
C GLU A 52 -2.20 5.20 -1.99
N CYS A 53 -2.35 5.30 -0.66
CA CYS A 53 -2.79 6.54 -0.01
C CYS A 53 -1.76 7.66 -0.17
N LEU A 54 -0.47 7.37 -0.03
CA LEU A 54 0.63 8.33 -0.24
C LEU A 54 0.66 8.86 -1.68
N MET A 55 0.38 8.00 -2.67
CA MET A 55 0.23 8.44 -4.05
C MET A 55 -0.88 9.47 -4.25
N GLN A 56 -2.03 9.31 -3.57
CA GLN A 56 -3.12 10.29 -3.64
C GLN A 56 -2.77 11.60 -2.92
N LEU A 57 -1.93 11.52 -1.89
CA LEU A 57 -1.37 12.68 -1.20
C LEU A 57 -0.22 13.35 -1.96
N SER A 58 0.13 12.86 -3.16
CA SER A 58 1.27 13.32 -3.97
C SER A 58 2.63 13.17 -3.27
N ASP A 59 2.72 12.30 -2.26
CA ASP A 59 3.97 11.91 -1.62
C ASP A 59 4.54 10.68 -2.34
N PHE A 60 5.25 10.95 -3.45
CA PHE A 60 5.80 9.92 -4.31
C PHE A 60 6.98 9.17 -3.69
N ASP A 61 7.78 9.85 -2.86
CA ASP A 61 8.93 9.24 -2.18
C ASP A 61 8.45 8.25 -1.11
N GLY A 62 7.46 8.64 -0.30
CA GLY A 62 6.83 7.74 0.67
C GLY A 62 6.14 6.55 0.00
N ALA A 63 5.41 6.81 -1.09
CA ALA A 63 4.75 5.75 -1.86
C ALA A 63 5.75 4.73 -2.42
N GLN A 64 6.89 5.19 -2.96
CA GLN A 64 7.92 4.31 -3.48
C GLN A 64 8.44 3.36 -2.39
N CYS A 65 8.81 3.91 -1.23
CA CYS A 65 9.27 3.11 -0.08
C CYS A 65 8.23 2.07 0.36
N GLY A 66 6.94 2.45 0.36
CA GLY A 66 5.84 1.56 0.73
C GLY A 66 5.65 0.39 -0.24
N PHE A 67 5.68 0.63 -1.55
CA PHE A 67 5.59 -0.43 -2.56
C PHE A 67 6.82 -1.34 -2.57
N GLU A 68 8.03 -0.79 -2.40
CA GLU A 68 9.25 -1.59 -2.27
C GLU A 68 9.19 -2.50 -1.04
N SER A 69 8.70 -1.98 0.10
CA SER A 69 8.52 -2.76 1.33
C SER A 69 7.48 -3.87 1.14
N ALA A 70 6.34 -3.56 0.53
CA ALA A 70 5.32 -4.55 0.22
C ALA A 70 5.85 -5.66 -0.69
N ARG A 71 6.60 -5.29 -1.73
CA ARG A 71 7.25 -6.25 -2.64
C ARG A 71 8.22 -7.15 -1.87
N LEU A 72 9.11 -6.57 -1.07
CA LEU A 72 10.10 -7.34 -0.31
C LEU A 72 9.45 -8.35 0.65
N LEU A 73 8.36 -7.97 1.30
CA LEU A 73 7.60 -8.85 2.20
C LEU A 73 6.83 -9.95 1.46
N ALA A 74 6.53 -9.75 0.17
CA ALA A 74 5.78 -10.67 -0.67
C ALA A 74 6.65 -11.58 -1.56
N THR A 75 7.92 -11.21 -1.84
CA THR A 75 8.81 -11.94 -2.77
C THR A 75 8.94 -13.43 -2.48
N ASP A 76 8.94 -13.84 -1.21
CA ASP A 76 9.12 -15.25 -0.81
C ASP A 76 7.79 -15.99 -0.57
N LYS A 77 6.65 -15.39 -0.93
CA LYS A 77 5.31 -15.87 -0.61
C LYS A 77 4.46 -15.98 -1.88
N PRO A 78 4.29 -17.18 -2.46
CA PRO A 78 3.51 -17.38 -3.68
C PRO A 78 2.06 -16.87 -3.57
N GLU A 79 1.48 -16.87 -2.38
CA GLU A 79 0.14 -16.34 -2.12
C GLU A 79 0.00 -14.83 -2.36
N TYR A 80 1.12 -14.11 -2.48
CA TYR A 80 1.16 -12.67 -2.71
C TYR A 80 1.83 -12.30 -4.04
N GLU A 81 1.95 -13.23 -4.98
CA GLU A 81 2.51 -12.99 -6.32
C GLU A 81 1.80 -11.83 -7.05
N ASP A 82 0.47 -11.76 -6.92
CA ASP A 82 -0.32 -10.65 -7.47
C ASP A 82 0.08 -9.28 -6.88
N ILE A 83 0.39 -9.22 -5.58
CA ILE A 83 0.81 -7.98 -4.91
C ILE A 83 2.20 -7.57 -5.38
N VAL A 84 3.12 -8.53 -5.59
CA VAL A 84 4.45 -8.26 -6.15
C VAL A 84 4.30 -7.60 -7.52
N LEU A 85 3.51 -8.20 -8.42
CA LEU A 85 3.29 -7.67 -9.77
C LEU A 85 2.65 -6.27 -9.75
N GLN A 86 1.66 -6.06 -8.89
CA GLN A 86 1.01 -4.77 -8.73
C GLN A 86 1.97 -3.71 -8.17
N ALA A 87 2.79 -4.07 -7.18
CA ALA A 87 3.76 -3.17 -6.59
C ALA A 87 4.82 -2.74 -7.60
N GLU A 88 5.31 -3.67 -8.43
CA GLU A 88 6.26 -3.36 -9.52
C GLU A 88 5.65 -2.41 -10.55
N THR A 89 4.42 -2.70 -10.99
CA THR A 89 3.70 -1.82 -11.91
C THR A 89 3.55 -0.41 -11.32
N MET A 90 3.23 -0.31 -10.03
CA MET A 90 3.02 0.98 -9.39
C MET A 90 4.32 1.75 -9.17
N LEU A 91 5.44 1.06 -8.92
CA LEU A 91 6.77 1.67 -8.85
C LEU A 91 7.16 2.33 -10.19
N GLU A 92 6.84 1.68 -11.32
CA GLU A 92 7.03 2.29 -12.65
C GLU A 92 6.16 3.54 -12.83
N VAL A 93 4.89 3.48 -12.42
CA VAL A 93 3.98 4.64 -12.47
C VAL A 93 4.51 5.82 -11.63
N ILE A 94 5.05 5.55 -10.44
CA ILE A 94 5.64 6.58 -9.58
C ILE A 94 6.84 7.24 -10.26
N ASN A 95 7.74 6.45 -10.87
CA ASN A 95 8.89 7.00 -11.58
C ASN A 95 8.47 7.96 -12.70
N ILE A 96 7.48 7.55 -13.52
CA ILE A 96 6.93 8.41 -14.60
C ILE A 96 6.33 9.69 -14.02
N LYS A 97 5.53 9.60 -12.95
CA LYS A 97 4.92 10.78 -12.32
C LYS A 97 5.96 11.74 -11.73
N ARG A 98 7.03 11.20 -11.14
CA ARG A 98 8.13 11.99 -10.58
C ARG A 98 8.88 12.76 -11.66
N GLU A 99 9.15 12.12 -12.79
CA GLU A 99 9.75 12.79 -13.96
C GLU A 99 8.87 13.94 -14.46
N GLN A 100 7.57 13.70 -14.63
CA GLN A 100 6.62 14.75 -15.03
C GLN A 100 6.49 15.90 -14.02
N GLN A 101 6.70 15.65 -12.73
CA GLN A 101 6.69 16.70 -11.71
C GLN A 101 7.98 17.52 -11.77
N ASN A 102 9.12 16.88 -11.99
CA ASN A 102 10.41 17.56 -12.13
C ASN A 102 10.44 18.45 -13.39
N GLU A 103 9.86 18.00 -14.51
CA GLU A 103 9.73 18.79 -15.73
C GLU A 103 8.82 20.01 -15.53
N ARG A 104 7.69 19.84 -14.82
CA ARG A 104 6.76 20.94 -14.49
C ARG A 104 7.35 21.99 -13.56
N ASN A 105 8.24 21.61 -12.66
CA ASN A 105 8.92 22.54 -11.75
C ASN A 105 10.05 23.34 -12.43
N HIS A 106 10.42 23.00 -13.67
CA HIS A 106 11.47 23.66 -14.45
C HIS A 106 10.94 24.63 -15.53
N HIS A 107 9.64 24.96 -15.50
CA HIS A 107 8.99 25.99 -16.31
C HIS A 107 8.37 27.07 -15.44
#